data_AF-A0A2P4XQK6-F1
#
_entry.id   AF-A0A2P4XQK6-F1
#
_cell.length_a   1.000
_cell.length_b   1.000
_cell.length_c   1.000
_cell.angle_alpha   90.00
_cell.angle_beta   90.00
_cell.angle_gamma   90.00
#
_symmetry.space_group_name_H-M   'P 1'
#
loop_
_entity.id
_entity.type
_entity.pdbx_description
1 polymer ?
#
loop_
_entity_poly.entity_id
_entity_poly.type
_entity_poly.pdbx_seq_one_letter_code
_entity_poly.pdbx_strand_id
1 'polypeptide(L)'
;MQTPSSLRLMAIAALAATTTLAQQAGSNTAESHPSLTTQSCTSSGCTDEDTSIVLDANWRWLYQTGTSTNCYTGNEWDTDICSDPETCASSCALDGADYTGTYGITADTDSLTLKLVTKGSYSTNIGSRVYVMESDDTYKAYKLLNQEFTFDVDVSNLDCGLNGALY
;
A
#
# COMPACT_ATOMS: atom_id res chain seq x y z
N MET A 1 23.17 -65.70 1.65
CA MET A 1 22.71 -64.75 2.68
C MET A 1 22.78 -63.35 2.08
N GLN A 2 21.66 -62.85 1.56
CA GLN A 2 21.54 -61.53 0.91
C GLN A 2 20.63 -60.68 1.79
N THR A 3 21.13 -59.52 2.19
CA THR A 3 20.48 -58.50 3.01
C THR A 3 19.33 -57.82 2.26
N PRO A 4 18.20 -57.49 2.93
CA PRO A 4 17.12 -56.77 2.28
C PRO A 4 17.43 -55.26 2.22
N SER A 5 17.23 -54.67 1.04
CA SER A 5 17.29 -53.24 0.80
C SER A 5 16.04 -52.58 1.41
N SER A 6 16.24 -51.76 2.44
CA SER A 6 15.20 -50.97 3.08
C SER A 6 14.91 -49.71 2.26
N LEU A 7 13.78 -49.72 1.56
CA LEU A 7 13.23 -48.58 0.85
C LEU A 7 12.89 -47.48 1.87
N ARG A 8 13.66 -46.39 1.89
CA ARG A 8 13.37 -45.21 2.72
C ARG A 8 12.30 -44.37 2.02
N LEU A 9 11.09 -44.36 2.58
CA LEU A 9 10.02 -43.45 2.20
C LEU A 9 10.34 -42.06 2.80
N MET A 10 10.76 -41.09 1.98
CA MET A 10 10.83 -39.69 2.39
C MET A 10 9.43 -39.08 2.28
N ALA A 11 8.75 -38.87 3.41
CA ALA A 11 7.55 -38.06 3.47
C ALA A 11 7.95 -36.58 3.45
N ILE A 12 7.76 -35.91 2.31
CA ILE A 12 7.84 -34.46 2.20
C ILE A 12 6.52 -33.91 2.72
N ALA A 13 6.49 -33.50 3.99
CA ALA A 13 5.37 -32.73 4.53
C ALA A 13 5.44 -31.31 3.96
N ALA A 14 4.70 -31.06 2.88
CA ALA A 14 4.47 -29.71 2.39
C ALA A 14 3.58 -28.98 3.39
N LEU A 15 4.19 -28.16 4.25
CA LEU A 15 3.49 -27.21 5.09
C LEU A 15 2.96 -26.10 4.17
N ALA A 16 1.77 -26.28 3.61
CA ALA A 16 1.07 -25.19 2.93
C ALA A 16 0.68 -24.17 4.00
N ALA A 17 1.51 -23.15 4.17
CA ALA A 17 1.12 -21.96 4.91
C ALA A 17 -0.04 -21.33 4.13
N THR A 18 -1.27 -21.51 4.61
CA THR A 18 -2.44 -20.81 4.11
C THR A 18 -2.25 -19.34 4.47
N THR A 19 -1.75 -18.55 3.54
CA THR A 19 -1.76 -17.09 3.65
C THR A 19 -3.21 -16.65 3.52
N THR A 20 -3.86 -16.34 4.65
CA THR A 20 -5.16 -15.68 4.64
C THR A 20 -4.93 -14.23 4.24
N LEU A 21 -5.27 -13.88 3.01
CA LEU A 21 -5.33 -12.47 2.60
C LEU A 21 -6.55 -11.85 3.28
N ALA A 22 -6.32 -10.82 4.10
CA ALA A 22 -7.39 -10.11 4.79
C ALA A 22 -8.28 -9.30 3.83
N GLN A 23 -7.80 -9.02 2.61
CA GLN A 23 -8.53 -8.35 1.54
C GLN A 23 -7.92 -8.77 0.20
N GLN A 24 -8.73 -8.94 -0.85
CA GLN A 24 -8.22 -9.35 -2.17
C GLN A 24 -7.56 -8.16 -2.90
N ALA A 25 -6.63 -8.46 -3.80
CA ALA A 25 -6.05 -7.47 -4.71
C ALA A 25 -6.82 -7.44 -6.04
N GLY A 26 -7.24 -6.25 -6.45
CA GLY A 26 -7.88 -5.98 -7.71
C GLY A 26 -6.88 -5.94 -8.86
N SER A 27 -7.40 -5.81 -10.08
CA SER A 27 -6.61 -5.84 -11.31
C SER A 27 -7.14 -4.93 -12.42
N ASN A 28 -8.13 -4.09 -12.12
CA ASN A 28 -8.69 -3.14 -13.09
C ASN A 28 -7.71 -1.99 -13.34
N THR A 29 -6.96 -1.58 -12.31
CA THR A 29 -5.91 -0.58 -12.35
C THR A 29 -4.61 -1.22 -11.90
N ALA A 30 -3.54 -1.08 -12.69
CA ALA A 30 -2.22 -1.56 -12.29
C ALA A 30 -1.71 -0.76 -11.10
N GLU A 31 -1.19 -1.44 -10.08
CA GLU A 31 -0.48 -0.78 -8.98
C GLU A 31 0.96 -0.54 -9.38
N SER A 32 1.38 0.73 -9.36
CA SER A 32 2.76 1.13 -9.60
C SER A 32 3.12 2.20 -8.59
N HIS A 33 3.93 1.83 -7.59
CA HIS A 33 4.37 2.73 -6.53
C HIS A 33 5.22 3.86 -7.10
N PRO A 34 4.88 5.14 -6.85
CA PRO A 34 5.78 6.25 -7.19
C PRO A 34 7.10 6.12 -6.43
N SER A 35 8.21 6.19 -7.16
CA SER A 35 9.56 6.16 -6.55
C SER A 35 9.79 7.41 -5.71
N LEU A 36 10.46 7.23 -4.58
CA LEU A 36 10.87 8.30 -3.67
C LEU A 36 12.18 7.84 -3.03
N THR A 37 13.30 8.46 -3.35
CA THR A 37 14.60 8.18 -2.74
C THR A 37 14.64 8.70 -1.30
N THR A 38 14.90 7.82 -0.34
CA THR A 38 15.26 8.21 1.03
C THR A 38 16.77 8.07 1.23
N GLN A 39 17.29 8.56 2.36
CA GLN A 39 18.71 8.44 2.67
C GLN A 39 18.95 7.82 4.04
N SER A 40 19.99 6.99 4.13
CA SER A 40 20.52 6.46 5.38
C SER A 40 21.91 7.03 5.64
N CYS A 41 22.09 7.63 6.81
CA CYS A 41 23.28 8.40 7.13
C CYS A 41 24.11 7.78 8.26
N THR A 42 25.41 7.98 8.16
CA THR A 42 26.41 7.70 9.20
C THR A 42 27.24 8.96 9.43
N SER A 43 28.16 8.94 10.41
CA SER A 43 29.08 10.06 10.62
C SER A 43 29.99 10.37 9.43
N SER A 44 30.10 9.46 8.45
CA SER A 44 30.89 9.66 7.23
C SER A 44 30.10 10.18 6.03
N GLY A 45 28.77 10.34 6.15
CA GLY A 45 27.90 10.78 5.06
C GLY A 45 26.65 9.90 4.90
N CYS A 46 25.87 10.21 3.87
CA CYS A 46 24.60 9.56 3.57
C CYS A 46 24.67 8.73 2.28
N THR A 47 23.85 7.68 2.22
CA THR A 47 23.67 6.81 1.05
C THR A 47 22.20 6.81 0.68
N ASP A 48 21.93 6.94 -0.61
CA ASP A 48 20.58 6.84 -1.17
C ASP A 48 20.02 5.42 -1.02
N GLU A 49 18.74 5.34 -0.67
CA GLU A 49 17.94 4.13 -0.61
C GLU A 49 16.85 4.21 -1.68
N ASP A 50 16.72 3.15 -2.48
CA ASP A 50 15.68 3.03 -3.50
C ASP A 50 14.35 2.63 -2.84
N THR A 51 13.61 3.63 -2.38
CA THR A 51 12.30 3.45 -1.78
C THR A 51 11.19 3.95 -2.71
N SER A 52 9.96 3.65 -2.33
CA SER A 52 8.76 4.14 -3.04
C SER A 52 7.66 4.46 -2.04
N ILE A 53 6.52 4.96 -2.52
CA ILE A 53 5.35 5.21 -1.69
C ILE A 53 4.15 4.40 -2.15
N VAL A 54 3.31 4.01 -1.20
CA VAL A 54 2.02 3.34 -1.47
C VAL A 54 0.86 4.11 -0.85
N LEU A 55 -0.24 4.23 -1.58
CA LEU A 55 -1.50 4.80 -1.10
C LEU A 55 -2.19 3.86 -0.11
N ASP A 56 -2.67 4.42 0.99
CA ASP A 56 -3.49 3.74 1.98
C ASP A 56 -4.76 3.11 1.39
N ALA A 57 -5.12 1.94 1.89
CA ALA A 57 -6.24 1.14 1.39
C ALA A 57 -7.60 1.87 1.40
N ASN A 58 -7.87 2.75 2.36
CA ASN A 58 -9.18 3.41 2.46
C ASN A 58 -9.48 4.34 1.28
N TRP A 59 -8.45 4.84 0.58
CA TRP A 59 -8.65 5.69 -0.59
C TRP A 59 -8.89 4.90 -1.87
N ARG A 60 -8.53 3.61 -1.87
CA ARG A 60 -8.59 2.79 -3.07
C ARG A 60 -10.03 2.41 -3.41
N TRP A 61 -10.24 2.15 -4.69
CA TRP A 61 -11.49 1.60 -5.15
C TRP A 61 -11.65 0.16 -4.64
N LEU A 62 -12.78 -0.11 -3.99
CA LEU A 62 -13.14 -1.44 -3.50
C LEU A 62 -14.36 -1.97 -4.26
N TYR A 63 -14.16 -3.05 -4.99
CA TYR A 63 -15.18 -3.61 -5.88
C TYR A 63 -15.27 -5.13 -5.75
N GLN A 64 -16.40 -5.70 -6.15
CA GLN A 64 -16.60 -7.15 -6.12
C GLN A 64 -15.69 -7.80 -7.17
N THR A 65 -14.92 -8.78 -6.73
CA THR A 65 -13.92 -9.50 -7.53
C THR A 65 -14.51 -9.96 -8.87
N GLY A 66 -13.81 -9.66 -9.96
CA GLY A 66 -14.22 -10.03 -11.31
C GLY A 66 -15.33 -9.17 -11.93
N THR A 67 -15.71 -8.06 -11.29
CA THR A 67 -16.76 -7.14 -11.77
C THR A 67 -16.29 -5.68 -11.72
N SER A 68 -17.19 -4.75 -12.01
CA SER A 68 -17.03 -3.31 -11.72
C SER A 68 -18.07 -2.80 -10.72
N THR A 69 -18.72 -3.70 -9.97
CA THR A 69 -19.71 -3.35 -8.95
C THR A 69 -19.00 -2.98 -7.66
N ASN A 70 -19.25 -1.78 -7.15
CA ASN A 70 -18.63 -1.31 -5.91
C ASN A 70 -19.12 -2.12 -4.72
N CYS A 71 -18.19 -2.52 -3.84
CA CYS A 71 -18.57 -3.01 -2.50
C CYS A 71 -18.78 -1.87 -1.50
N TYR A 72 -18.19 -0.70 -1.79
CA TYR A 72 -18.31 0.50 -0.97
C TYR A 72 -18.43 1.73 -1.87
N THR A 73 -19.42 2.59 -1.61
CA THR A 73 -19.63 3.82 -2.37
C THR A 73 -19.97 4.98 -1.44
N GLY A 74 -19.23 6.09 -1.57
CA GLY A 74 -19.41 7.26 -0.72
C GLY A 74 -19.06 6.94 0.74
N ASN A 75 -20.08 6.64 1.54
CA ASN A 75 -19.98 6.32 2.95
C ASN A 75 -20.72 5.03 3.35
N GLU A 76 -21.14 4.22 2.38
CA GLU A 76 -21.97 3.03 2.62
C GLU A 76 -21.39 1.78 1.95
N TRP A 77 -21.56 0.65 2.62
CA TRP A 77 -21.26 -0.69 2.09
C TRP A 77 -22.46 -1.24 1.33
N ASP A 78 -22.22 -1.96 0.24
CA ASP A 78 -23.25 -2.76 -0.41
C ASP A 78 -23.52 -4.01 0.43
N THR A 79 -24.64 -4.05 1.14
CA THR A 79 -24.96 -5.15 2.07
C THR A 79 -25.35 -6.45 1.39
N ASP A 80 -25.68 -6.43 0.09
CA ASP A 80 -25.95 -7.65 -0.67
C ASP A 80 -24.65 -8.39 -1.01
N ILE A 81 -23.53 -7.66 -1.09
CA ILE A 81 -22.18 -8.20 -1.28
C ILE A 81 -21.46 -8.39 0.06
N CYS A 82 -21.58 -7.41 0.96
CA CYS A 82 -20.89 -7.34 2.25
C CYS A 82 -21.87 -7.55 3.42
N SER A 83 -22.43 -8.75 3.53
CA SER A 83 -23.33 -9.13 4.62
C SER A 83 -22.66 -9.18 5.99
N ASP A 84 -21.36 -9.50 6.00
CA ASP A 84 -20.49 -9.56 7.17
C ASP A 84 -19.04 -9.31 6.74
N PRO A 85 -18.12 -9.01 7.68
CA PRO A 85 -16.75 -8.67 7.35
C PRO A 85 -15.96 -9.77 6.61
N GLU A 86 -16.18 -11.05 6.93
CA GLU A 86 -15.45 -12.17 6.32
C GLU A 86 -15.93 -12.40 4.88
N THR A 87 -17.24 -12.36 4.66
CA THR A 87 -17.84 -12.41 3.32
C THR A 87 -17.39 -11.23 2.46
N CYS A 88 -17.33 -10.03 3.04
CA CYS A 88 -16.91 -8.83 2.33
C CYS A 88 -15.43 -8.90 1.91
N ALA A 89 -14.56 -9.26 2.85
CA ALA A 89 -13.11 -9.41 2.61
C ALA A 89 -12.77 -10.46 1.54
N SER A 90 -13.56 -11.53 1.46
CA SER A 90 -13.39 -12.59 0.46
C SER A 90 -14.02 -12.26 -0.89
N SER A 91 -15.07 -11.45 -0.92
CA SER A 91 -15.81 -11.09 -2.15
C SER A 91 -15.23 -9.86 -2.86
N CYS A 92 -14.59 -8.95 -2.13
CA CYS A 92 -14.18 -7.64 -2.62
C CYS A 92 -12.65 -7.49 -2.72
N ALA A 93 -12.22 -6.70 -3.70
CA ALA A 93 -10.82 -6.48 -4.02
C ALA A 93 -10.48 -4.98 -4.07
N LEU A 94 -9.34 -4.61 -3.48
CA LEU A 94 -8.77 -3.26 -3.56
C LEU A 94 -7.98 -3.10 -4.85
N ASP A 95 -8.33 -2.12 -5.65
CA ASP A 95 -7.65 -1.87 -6.93
C ASP A 95 -6.33 -1.11 -6.79
N GLY A 96 -5.56 -1.08 -7.88
CA GLY A 96 -4.43 -0.16 -8.01
C GLY A 96 -4.86 1.33 -7.99
N ALA A 97 -3.88 2.23 -8.02
CA ALA A 97 -4.12 3.67 -7.90
C ALA A 97 -3.54 4.49 -9.06
N ASP A 98 -4.37 5.36 -9.64
CA ASP A 98 -3.89 6.51 -10.44
C ASP A 98 -3.46 7.63 -9.49
N TYR A 99 -2.22 7.53 -8.99
CA TYR A 99 -1.63 8.44 -8.01
C TYR A 99 -1.78 9.91 -8.40
N THR A 100 -1.44 10.27 -9.64
CA THR A 100 -1.40 11.67 -10.07
C THR A 100 -2.76 12.20 -10.49
N GLY A 101 -3.50 11.48 -11.34
CA GLY A 101 -4.74 11.99 -11.92
C GLY A 101 -5.91 11.96 -10.94
N THR A 102 -6.00 10.91 -10.14
CA THR A 102 -7.12 10.71 -9.20
C THR A 102 -6.79 11.25 -7.82
N TYR A 103 -5.59 10.96 -7.29
CA TYR A 103 -5.26 11.31 -5.91
C TYR A 103 -4.43 12.59 -5.78
N GLY A 104 -3.81 13.08 -6.85
CA GLY A 104 -2.97 14.29 -6.83
C GLY A 104 -1.67 14.10 -6.05
N ILE A 105 -1.16 12.87 -6.07
CA ILE A 105 0.12 12.45 -5.49
C ILE A 105 1.14 12.45 -6.61
N THR A 106 2.23 13.19 -6.41
CA THR A 106 3.37 13.22 -7.32
C THR A 106 4.65 13.08 -6.52
N ALA A 107 5.54 12.22 -6.97
CA ALA A 107 6.88 12.06 -6.41
C ALA A 107 7.92 12.38 -7.49
N ASP A 108 8.96 13.09 -7.09
CA ASP A 108 10.21 13.26 -7.82
C ASP A 108 11.31 12.50 -7.06
N THR A 109 12.59 12.67 -7.42
CA THR A 109 13.70 11.91 -6.84
C THR A 109 13.66 11.84 -5.32
N ASP A 110 13.66 12.96 -4.60
CA ASP A 110 13.71 13.03 -3.14
C ASP A 110 12.54 13.86 -2.54
N SER A 111 11.51 14.13 -3.34
CA SER A 111 10.38 14.97 -2.92
C SER A 111 9.04 14.34 -3.23
N LEU A 112 8.07 14.60 -2.35
CA LEU A 112 6.70 14.10 -2.43
C LEU A 112 5.73 15.27 -2.25
N THR A 113 4.81 15.45 -3.20
CA THR A 113 3.74 16.43 -3.11
C THR A 113 2.38 15.74 -2.99
N LEU A 114 1.60 16.14 -1.98
CA LEU A 114 0.25 15.65 -1.72
C LEU A 114 -0.75 16.80 -1.85
N LYS A 115 -1.63 16.76 -2.86
CA LYS A 115 -2.71 17.75 -3.00
C LYS A 115 -3.88 17.41 -2.09
N LEU A 116 -4.43 18.42 -1.41
CA LEU A 116 -5.62 18.26 -0.58
C LEU A 116 -6.87 17.90 -1.41
N VAL A 117 -7.08 18.54 -2.56
CA VAL A 117 -8.26 18.32 -3.39
C VAL A 117 -7.83 18.05 -4.83
N THR A 118 -8.25 16.91 -5.36
CA THR A 118 -7.99 16.51 -6.75
C THR A 118 -9.31 16.21 -7.43
N LYS A 119 -9.65 16.99 -8.47
CA LYS A 119 -10.90 16.85 -9.23
C LYS A 119 -10.63 16.02 -10.48
N GLY A 120 -11.06 14.77 -10.46
CA GLY A 120 -11.06 13.89 -11.63
C GLY A 120 -12.32 14.05 -12.48
N SER A 121 -12.42 13.26 -13.54
CA SER A 121 -13.57 13.31 -14.47
C SER A 121 -14.87 12.81 -13.84
N TYR A 122 -14.80 11.92 -12.86
CA TYR A 122 -15.98 11.23 -12.28
C TYR A 122 -16.09 11.35 -10.76
N SER A 123 -15.05 11.87 -10.10
CA SER A 123 -14.97 11.97 -8.64
C SER A 123 -14.11 13.15 -8.21
N THR A 124 -14.22 13.55 -6.95
CA THR A 124 -13.29 14.47 -6.30
C THR A 124 -12.66 13.76 -5.12
N ASN A 125 -11.35 13.57 -5.17
CA ASN A 125 -10.57 13.06 -4.05
C ASN A 125 -10.29 14.18 -3.04
N ILE A 126 -10.36 13.85 -1.75
CA ILE A 126 -10.04 14.75 -0.63
C ILE A 126 -9.01 14.07 0.28
N GLY A 127 -7.83 14.68 0.39
CA GLY A 127 -6.71 14.21 1.18
C GLY A 127 -6.08 12.93 0.64
N SER A 128 -5.08 12.46 1.38
CA SER A 128 -4.37 11.20 1.10
C SER A 128 -3.60 10.78 2.35
N ARG A 129 -3.35 9.47 2.48
CA ARG A 129 -2.35 8.92 3.39
C ARG A 129 -1.47 7.95 2.61
N VAL A 130 -0.16 8.05 2.77
CA VAL A 130 0.80 7.18 2.08
C VAL A 130 1.82 6.61 3.06
N TYR A 131 2.43 5.49 2.69
CA TYR A 131 3.47 4.83 3.45
C TYR A 131 4.73 4.67 2.59
N VAL A 132 5.90 4.78 3.20
CA VAL A 132 7.18 4.50 2.52
C VAL A 132 7.38 2.98 2.44
N MET A 133 7.78 2.50 1.28
CA MET A 133 8.00 1.10 0.96
C MET A 133 9.50 0.84 0.75
N GLU A 134 10.01 -0.23 1.37
CA GLU A 134 11.35 -0.77 1.13
C GLU A 134 11.39 -1.71 -0.09
N SER A 135 10.26 -2.36 -0.38
CA SER A 135 10.03 -3.19 -1.56
C SER A 135 8.54 -3.20 -1.89
N ASP A 136 8.13 -3.83 -2.99
CA ASP A 136 6.73 -3.89 -3.42
C ASP A 136 5.76 -4.41 -2.33
N ASP A 137 6.22 -5.33 -1.47
CA ASP A 137 5.37 -5.97 -0.46
C ASP A 137 5.73 -5.58 0.99
N THR A 138 6.68 -4.67 1.22
CA THR A 138 7.21 -4.37 2.55
C THR A 138 7.34 -2.88 2.83
N TYR A 139 6.67 -2.41 3.89
CA TYR A 139 6.86 -1.05 4.41
C TYR A 139 8.30 -0.85 4.90
N LYS A 140 8.86 0.34 4.67
CA LYS A 140 10.13 0.74 5.26
C LYS A 140 9.94 1.00 6.76
N ALA A 141 10.46 0.09 7.58
CA ALA A 141 10.38 0.21 9.03
C ALA A 141 11.59 0.95 9.60
N TYR A 142 11.37 2.12 10.19
CA TYR A 142 12.41 2.92 10.85
C TYR A 142 12.54 2.58 12.34
N LYS A 143 13.74 2.18 12.78
CA LYS A 143 14.05 1.91 14.20
C LYS A 143 14.61 3.18 14.86
N LEU A 144 13.72 4.08 15.27
CA LEU A 144 14.09 5.45 15.64
C LEU A 144 14.73 5.62 17.03
N LEU A 145 14.68 4.60 17.90
CA LEU A 145 15.26 4.72 19.24
C LEU A 145 16.78 4.94 19.13
N ASN A 146 17.26 6.06 19.68
CA ASN A 146 18.66 6.49 19.61
C ASN A 146 19.15 6.70 18.15
N GLN A 147 18.27 7.17 17.26
CA GLN A 147 18.58 7.61 15.91
C GLN A 147 18.14 9.06 15.69
N GLU A 148 18.57 9.64 14.57
CA GLU A 148 18.08 10.93 14.07
C GLU A 148 17.20 10.68 12.83
N PHE A 149 16.09 11.41 12.71
CA PHE A 149 15.24 11.42 11.52
C PHE A 149 15.01 12.87 11.12
N THR A 150 15.33 13.21 9.88
CA THR A 150 15.25 14.57 9.34
C THR A 150 14.54 14.57 7.99
N PHE A 151 13.86 15.67 7.70
CA PHE A 151 13.18 15.89 6.42
C PHE A 151 12.98 17.39 6.20
N ASP A 152 12.96 17.79 4.93
CA ASP A 152 12.53 19.12 4.52
C ASP A 152 11.02 19.13 4.26
N VAL A 153 10.37 20.26 4.55
CA VAL A 153 8.92 20.40 4.36
C VAL A 153 8.54 21.79 3.92
N ASP A 154 7.68 21.88 2.91
CA ASP A 154 7.03 23.12 2.48
C ASP A 154 5.54 23.09 2.87
N VAL A 155 5.18 23.93 3.85
CA VAL A 155 3.79 24.14 4.31
C VAL A 155 3.26 25.52 3.91
N SER A 156 3.94 26.23 2.99
CA SER A 156 3.58 27.61 2.60
C SER A 156 2.18 27.74 1.99
N ASN A 157 1.67 26.66 1.39
CA ASN A 157 0.33 26.60 0.80
C ASN A 157 -0.68 25.85 1.69
N LEU A 158 -0.33 25.56 2.95
CA LEU A 158 -1.18 24.83 3.89
C LEU A 158 -1.80 25.82 4.89
N ASP A 159 -3.04 26.24 4.62
CA ASP A 159 -3.75 27.22 5.42
C ASP A 159 -4.39 26.61 6.69
N CYS A 160 -4.95 27.46 7.54
CA CYS A 160 -5.63 27.10 8.78
C CYS A 160 -6.70 26.02 8.57
N GLY A 161 -6.74 25.04 9.47
CA GLY A 161 -7.70 23.93 9.42
C GLY A 161 -7.22 22.72 8.61
N LEU A 162 -6.02 22.79 8.02
CA LEU A 162 -5.38 21.68 7.33
C LEU A 162 -4.24 21.09 8.17
N ASN A 163 -3.82 19.87 7.83
CA ASN A 163 -2.71 19.19 8.49
C ASN A 163 -1.90 18.38 7.47
N GLY A 164 -0.63 18.78 7.29
CA GLY A 164 0.37 18.01 6.55
C GLY A 164 1.23 17.27 7.57
N ALA A 165 1.04 15.96 7.67
CA ALA A 165 1.60 15.17 8.75
C ALA A 165 2.59 14.13 8.24
N LEU A 166 3.75 14.05 8.90
CA LEU A 166 4.67 12.93 8.87
C LEU A 166 4.75 12.38 10.29
N TYR A 167 4.48 11.08 10.44
CA TYR A 167 4.38 10.41 11.75
C TYR A 167 4.71 8.92 11.66
#